data_AF-A0A401TNI2-F1
#
_entry.id   AF-A0A401TNI2-F1
#
_cell.length_a   1.000
_cell.length_b   1.000
_cell.length_c   1.000
_cell.angle_alpha   90.00
_cell.angle_beta   90.00
_cell.angle_gamma   90.00
#
_symmetry.space_group_name_H-M   'P 1'
#
loop_
_entity.id
_entity.type
_entity.pdbx_description
1 polymer ?
#
loop_
_entity_poly.entity_id
_entity_poly.type
_entity_poly.pdbx_seq_one_letter_code
_entity_poly.pdbx_strand_id
1 'polypeptide(L)' 'MPACRCPNGFTGANCWKRVCDGYCKNGVPCTVNSGNQPNCRCPDGIDGERCQYRRENTVQLSLSVCV' A
#
# COMPACT_ATOMS: atom_id res chain seq x y z
N MET A 1 -25.38 12.00 8.96
CA MET A 1 -24.13 12.04 9.76
C MET A 1 -23.14 12.99 9.10
N PRO A 2 -22.56 13.97 9.82
CA PRO A 2 -21.48 14.77 9.25
C PRO A 2 -20.22 13.90 9.16
N ALA A 3 -19.85 13.48 7.96
CA ALA A 3 -18.52 12.97 7.71
C ALA A 3 -17.57 14.18 7.68
N CYS A 4 -16.60 14.23 8.59
CA CYS A 4 -15.55 15.24 8.55
C CYS A 4 -14.83 15.17 7.20
N ARG A 5 -14.75 16.31 6.50
CA ARG A 5 -13.98 16.42 5.26
C ARG A 5 -12.50 16.54 5.60
N CYS A 6 -11.78 15.44 5.52
CA CYS A 6 -10.35 15.43 5.75
C CYS A 6 -9.57 15.94 4.52
N PRO A 7 -8.41 16.59 4.74
CA PRO A 7 -7.48 16.87 3.65
C PRO A 7 -6.98 15.56 3.03
N ASN A 8 -6.59 15.62 1.75
CA ASN A 8 -6.07 14.45 1.04
C ASN A 8 -4.88 13.84 1.78
N GLY A 9 -4.96 12.54 2.03
CA GLY A 9 -3.98 11.78 2.80
C GLY A 9 -4.26 11.65 4.29
N PHE A 10 -5.40 12.16 4.77
CA PHE A 10 -5.85 12.02 6.16
C PHE A 10 -7.23 11.36 6.28
N THR A 11 -7.44 10.68 7.41
CA THR A 11 -8.64 9.91 7.73
C THR A 11 -8.90 9.87 9.24
N GLY A 12 -10.04 9.31 9.62
CA GLY A 12 -10.56 9.24 10.98
C GLY A 12 -11.53 10.37 11.33
N ALA A 13 -12.18 10.26 12.49
CA ALA A 13 -13.18 11.23 12.94
C ALA A 13 -12.64 12.68 13.02
N ASN A 14 -11.35 12.82 13.31
CA ASN A 14 -10.68 14.09 13.51
C ASN A 14 -9.60 14.37 12.44
N CYS A 15 -9.51 13.54 11.39
CA CYS A 15 -8.48 13.66 10.35
C CYS A 15 -7.03 13.60 10.86
N TRP A 16 -6.78 12.99 12.01
CA TRP A 16 -5.42 12.86 12.59
C TRP A 16 -4.65 11.67 12.06
N LYS A 17 -5.34 10.66 11.55
CA LYS A 17 -4.70 9.45 11.04
C LYS A 17 -4.32 9.68 9.59
N ARG A 18 -3.04 9.48 9.23
CA ARG A 18 -2.67 9.48 7.82
C ARG A 18 -3.21 8.23 7.15
N VAL A 19 -3.74 8.36 5.93
CA VAL A 19 -4.28 7.23 5.16
C VAL A 19 -3.17 6.19 4.88
N CYS A 20 -1.95 6.67 4.63
CA CYS A 20 -0.77 5.83 4.43
C CYS A 20 -0.23 5.20 5.72
N ASP A 21 -0.69 5.61 6.90
CA ASP A 21 -0.14 5.17 8.18
C ASP A 21 -0.41 3.69 8.41
N GLY A 22 0.64 2.88 8.27
CA GLY A 22 0.55 1.42 8.32
C GLY A 22 -0.17 0.79 7.13
N TYR A 23 -0.56 1.56 6.10
CA TYR A 23 -1.16 1.03 4.88
C TYR A 23 -0.11 0.27 4.07
N CYS A 24 0.90 0.96 3.54
CA CYS A 24 2.01 0.29 2.86
C CYS A 24 2.99 -0.30 3.88
N LYS A 25 3.42 -1.54 3.65
CA LYS A 25 4.38 -2.25 4.49
C LYS A 25 5.80 -2.02 3.97
N ASN A 26 6.80 -2.43 4.75
CA ASN A 26 8.22 -2.38 4.38
C ASN A 26 8.78 -0.97 4.11
N GLY A 27 8.12 0.08 4.63
CA GLY A 27 8.59 1.47 4.52
C GLY A 27 8.58 2.03 3.09
N VAL A 28 7.84 1.40 2.17
CA VAL A 28 7.75 1.84 0.78
C VAL A 28 7.04 3.19 0.64
N PRO A 29 7.32 3.96 -0.43
CA PRO A 29 6.64 5.22 -0.67
C PRO A 29 5.13 4.99 -0.89
N CYS A 30 4.33 5.69 -0.11
CA CYS A 30 2.87 5.74 -0.24
C CYS A 30 2.44 7.08 -0.83
N THR A 31 1.60 7.03 -1.84
CA THR A 31 0.98 8.21 -2.46
C THR A 31 -0.53 8.14 -2.30
N VAL A 32 -1.20 9.29 -2.33
CA VAL A 32 -2.65 9.37 -2.18
C VAL A 32 -3.22 10.08 -3.39
N ASN A 33 -4.20 9.44 -4.04
CA ASN A 33 -4.87 10.01 -5.21
C ASN A 33 -5.89 11.08 -4.80
N SER A 34 -6.39 11.86 -5.77
CA SER A 34 -7.38 12.93 -5.55
C SER A 34 -8.69 12.46 -4.90
N GLY A 35 -8.97 11.15 -4.90
CA GLY A 35 -10.10 10.53 -4.20
C GLY A 35 -9.80 10.08 -2.77
N ASN A 36 -8.69 10.52 -2.17
CA ASN A 36 -8.21 10.07 -0.86
C ASN A 36 -7.90 8.55 -0.78
N GLN A 37 -7.62 7.93 -1.93
CA GLN A 37 -7.29 6.51 -2.02
C GLN A 37 -5.76 6.34 -1.91
N PRO A 38 -5.25 5.52 -0.98
CA PRO A 38 -3.82 5.24 -0.87
C PRO A 38 -3.36 4.31 -1.99
N ASN A 39 -2.17 4.58 -2.52
CA ASN A 39 -1.49 3.75 -3.50
C ASN A 39 -0.05 3.52 -3.04
N CYS A 40 0.39 2.27 -3.04
CA CYS A 40 1.73 1.88 -2.63
C CYS A 40 2.61 1.65 -3.85
N ARG A 41 3.76 2.32 -3.93
CA ARG A 41 4.74 2.05 -4.98
C ARG A 41 5.70 0.96 -4.51
N CYS A 42 5.39 -0.29 -4.87
CA CYS A 42 6.25 -1.42 -4.54
C CYS A 42 7.51 -1.39 -5.42
N PRO A 43 8.72 -1.40 -4.84
CA PRO A 43 9.96 -1.54 -5.60
C PRO A 43 10.12 -2.98 -6.10
N ASP A 44 10.99 -3.18 -7.09
CA ASP A 44 11.38 -4.51 -7.56
C ASP A 44 11.82 -5.39 -6.39
N GLY A 45 11.27 -6.60 -6.34
CA GLY A 45 11.51 -7.51 -5.22
C GLY A 45 10.52 -7.36 -4.06
N ILE A 46 9.50 -6.51 -4.14
CA ILE A 46 8.40 -6.45 -3.17
C ILE A 46 7.07 -6.46 -3.93
N ASP A 47 6.11 -7.23 -3.44
CA ASP A 47 4.85 -7.51 -4.11
C ASP A 47 3.66 -7.52 -3.14
N GLY A 48 2.46 -7.59 -3.72
CA GLY A 48 1.18 -7.54 -3.02
C GLY A 48 0.57 -6.13 -2.97
N GLU A 49 -0.73 -6.08 -2.66
CA GLU A 49 -1.55 -4.84 -2.65
C GLU A 49 -0.98 -3.74 -1.74
N ARG A 50 -0.30 -4.14 -0.67
CA ARG A 50 0.30 -3.23 0.32
C ARG A 50 1.81 -3.35 0.37
N CYS A 51 2.42 -3.94 -0.67
CA CYS A 51 3.84 -4.27 -0.73
C CYS A 51 4.28 -5.09 0.51
N GLN A 52 3.43 -6.02 0.97
CA GLN A 52 3.72 -6.80 2.18
C GLN A 52 4.63 -8.00 1.93
N TYR A 53 4.70 -8.50 0.69
CA TYR A 53 5.47 -9.69 0.36
C TYR A 53 6.82 -9.28 -0.20
N ARG A 54 7.91 -9.53 0.50
CA ARG A 54 9.23 -9.41 -0.11
C ARG A 54 9.40 -10.61 -1.04
N ARG A 55 9.55 -10.37 -2.34
CA ARG A 55 10.07 -11.36 -3.28
C ARG A 55 11.56 -11.54 -2.97
N GLU A 56 11.85 -12.13 -1.82
CA GLU A 56 13.15 -12.73 -1.63
C GLU A 56 13.22 -13.89 -2.61
N ASN A 57 14.35 -13.95 -3.31
CA ASN A 57 14.66 -15.00 -4.27
C ASN A 57 14.96 -16.32 -3.51
N THR A 58 14.07 -16.74 -2.62
CA THR A 58 13.89 -18.14 -2.29
C THR A 58 13.02 -18.69 -3.39
N VAL A 59 13.67 -19.35 -4.35
CA VAL A 59 13.13 -20.41 -5.19
C VAL A 59 11.81 -20.98 -4.62
N GLN A 60 10.67 -20.40 -4.98
CA GLN A 60 9.44 -21.15 -5.24
C GLN A 60 9.51 -21.34 -6.75
N LEU A 61 10.20 -22.35 -7.27
CA LEU A 61 9.65 -23.71 -7.36
C LEU A 61 8.12 -23.75 -7.55
N SER A 62 7.57 -22.82 -8.32
CA SER A 62 6.45 -23.13 -9.20
C SER A 62 7.01 -23.02 -10.61
N LEU A 63 7.58 -24.14 -11.07
CA LEU A 63 7.69 -24.39 -12.49
C LEU A 63 6.31 -24.10 -13.10
N SER A 64 6.20 -23.01 -13.82
CA SER A 64 5.26 -22.88 -14.92
C SER A 64 6.06 -22.53 -16.15
N VAL A 65 7.02 -23.41 -16.47
CA VAL A 65 7.39 -23.59 -17.86
C VAL A 65 6.20 -24.33 -18.46
N CYS A 66 5.39 -23.65 -19.26
CA CYS A 66 4.42 -24.33 -20.10
C CYS A 66 5.22 -25.22 -21.07
N VAL A 67 5.22 -26.54 -20.83
CA VAL A 67 5.67 -27.54 -21.81
C VAL A 67 4.56 -27.84 -22.80
#